data_AF-A0A821F3B8-F1
#
_entry.id   AF-A0A821F3B8-F1
#
_cell.length_a   1.000
_cell.length_b   1.000
_cell.length_c   1.000
_cell.angle_alpha   90.00
_cell.angle_beta   90.00
_cell.angle_gamma   90.00
#
_symmetry.space_group_name_H-M   'P 1'
#
loop_
_entity.id
_entity.type
_entity.pdbx_description
1 polymer ?
#
loop_
_entity_poly.entity_id
_entity_poly.type
_entity_poly.pdbx_seq_one_letter_code
_entity_poly.pdbx_strand_id
1 'polypeptide(L)' 'STHYVVTVQPPTQVTALATGYFTSSPELNLIVAKNTHFE' A
#
# COMPACT_ATOMS: atom_id res chain seq x y z
N SER A 1 -0.49 33.70 -4.49
CA SER A 1 0.51 32.62 -4.62
C SER A 1 -0.22 31.32 -4.81
N THR A 2 0.16 30.50 -5.79
CA THR A 2 -0.45 29.19 -6.03
C THR A 2 0.67 28.16 -6.07
N HIS A 3 0.59 27.12 -5.25
CA HIS A 3 1.62 26.08 -5.15
C HIS A 3 1.07 24.75 -5.66
N TYR A 4 1.94 23.97 -6.31
CA TYR A 4 1.67 22.60 -6.70
C TYR A 4 2.56 21.68 -5.86
N VAL A 5 1.95 20.75 -5.13
CA VAL A 5 2.65 19.84 -4.23
C VAL A 5 2.58 18.44 -4.83
N VAL A 6 3.74 17.79 -4.88
CA VAL A 6 3.88 16.41 -5.36
C VAL A 6 4.56 15.55 -4.31
N THR A 7 4.23 14.26 -4.31
CA THR A 7 4.92 13.27 -3.50
C THR A 7 6.18 12.82 -4.24
N VAL A 8 7.34 13.06 -3.64
CA VAL A 8 8.63 12.63 -4.21
C VAL A 8 8.91 11.15 -3.91
N GLN A 9 8.47 10.65 -2.75
CA GLN A 9 8.64 9.26 -2.34
C GLN A 9 7.37 8.73 -1.64
N PRO A 10 6.86 7.53 -2.01
CA PRO A 10 5.73 6.92 -1.32
C PRO A 10 6.01 6.64 0.17
N PRO A 11 4.97 6.57 1.02
CA PRO A 11 5.12 6.20 2.43
C PRO A 11 5.80 4.84 2.58
N THR A 12 6.83 4.76 3.43
CA THR A 12 7.62 3.54 3.64
C THR A 12 7.22 2.77 4.89
N GLN A 13 6.59 3.43 5.86
CA GLN A 13 6.12 2.81 7.10
C GLN A 13 4.94 1.87 6.82
N VAL A 14 5.03 0.65 7.33
CA VAL A 14 3.92 -0.32 7.34
C VAL A 14 2.99 0.01 8.49
N THR A 15 1.70 0.19 8.17
CA THR A 15 0.64 0.49 9.16
C THR A 15 -0.19 -0.74 9.50
N ALA A 16 -0.40 -1.67 8.56
CA ALA A 16 -1.13 -2.91 8.78
C ALA A 16 -0.70 -4.00 7.79
N LEU A 17 -0.95 -5.25 8.17
CA LEU A 17 -0.67 -6.45 7.38
C LEU A 17 -1.87 -7.41 7.43
N ALA A 18 -2.19 -8.04 6.30
CA ALA A 18 -3.21 -9.09 6.21
C ALA A 18 -2.78 -10.17 5.23
N THR A 19 -3.25 -11.40 5.43
CA THR A 19 -2.99 -12.53 4.52
C THR A 19 -4.30 -13.14 4.03
N GLY A 20 -4.33 -13.57 2.78
CA GLY A 20 -5.51 -14.27 2.23
C GLY A 20 -5.40 -14.56 0.74
N TYR A 21 -6.39 -15.25 0.20
CA TYR A 21 -6.53 -15.54 -1.23
C TYR A 21 -7.16 -14.35 -1.94
N PHE A 22 -6.37 -13.31 -2.19
CA PHE A 22 -6.86 -12.01 -2.66
C PHE A 22 -6.84 -11.91 -4.20
N THR A 23 -5.75 -12.33 -4.84
CA THR A 23 -5.61 -12.26 -6.30
C THR A 23 -6.27 -13.44 -7.00
N SER A 24 -6.14 -14.64 -6.43
CA SER A 24 -6.81 -15.85 -6.93
C SER A 24 -6.90 -16.92 -5.84
N SER A 25 -7.85 -17.85 -5.96
CA SER A 25 -8.09 -18.89 -4.95
C SER A 25 -6.89 -19.81 -4.63
N PRO A 26 -5.98 -20.17 -5.55
CA PRO A 26 -4.80 -20.96 -5.18
C PRO A 26 -3.64 -20.12 -4.63
N GLU A 27 -3.65 -18.80 -4.81
CA GLU A 27 -2.52 -17.94 -4.46
C GLU A 27 -2.75 -17.27 -3.09
N LEU A 28 -1.93 -17.64 -2.10
CA LEU A 28 -1.92 -16.94 -0.81
C LEU A 28 -1.10 -15.65 -0.93
N ASN A 29 -1.75 -14.49 -0.75
CA ASN A 29 -1.12 -13.18 -0.78
C ASN A 29 -0.84 -12.64 0.62
N LEU A 30 0.16 -11.75 0.71
CA LEU A 30 0.37 -10.83 1.82
C LEU A 30 0.03 -9.43 1.33
N ILE A 31 -0.92 -8.78 1.99
CA ILE A 31 -1.34 -7.40 1.72
C ILE A 31 -0.65 -6.50 2.75
N VAL A 32 0.01 -5.45 2.27
CA VAL A 32 0.76 -4.48 3.07
C VAL A 32 0.15 -3.09 2.92
N ALA A 33 -0.41 -2.56 4.01
CA ALA A 33 -0.89 -1.18 4.04
C ALA A 33 0.23 -0.23 4.49
N LYS A 34 0.49 0.82 3.71
CA LYS A 34 1.44 1.90 4.00
C LYS A 34 0.75 3.25 3.83
N ASN A 35 0.01 3.67 4.86
CA ASN A 35 -0.80 4.90 4.86
C ASN A 35 -1.78 4.93 3.66
N THR A 36 -1.48 5.69 2.61
CA THR A 36 -2.31 5.80 1.40
C THR A 36 -1.95 4.81 0.29
N HIS A 37 -1.01 3.88 0.55
CA HIS A 37 -0.53 2.90 -0.41
C HIS A 37 -0.85 1.47 0.03
N PHE A 38 -1.18 0.61 -0.92
CA PHE A 38 -1.36 -0.83 -0.72
C PHE A 38 -0.40 -1.58 -1.64
N GLU A 39 0.31 -2.56 -1.08
CA GLU A 39 1.15 -3.51 -1.80
C GLU A 39 0.63 -4.93 -1.59
#